data_AF-A0A3A8Q090-F1
#
_entry.id   AF-A0A3A8Q090-F1
#
_cell.length_a   1.000
_cell.length_b   1.000
_cell.length_c   1.000
_cell.angle_alpha   90.00
_cell.angle_beta   90.00
_cell.angle_gamma   90.00
#
_symmetry.space_group_name_H-M   'P 1'
#
loop_
_entity.id
_entity.type
_entity.pdbx_description
1 polymer ?
#
loop_
_entity_poly.entity_id
_entity_poly.type
_entity_poly.pdbx_seq_one_letter_code
_entity_poly.pdbx_strand_id
1 'polypeptide(L)'
;MLSVRHEALLALLLVGACAKPREERAHPPDAPVSPSKAVALKAPERPQPPGAVVVRTDAGTFEAPSVRLMATFTEGEAPPALEVALSAQAQGGRQWAVLAPVEPAFPKTKHATARLTRMPLQVGLASAELRGPSGPPTLADEGTLELNVTGREVHGTVRTQDADLTATFQGPLSVECMVPAAWLQGTDTHASPGAPVPVAPSSAQGTTVVPDEAGTTARCRVLKEQFR
;
A
#
# COMPACT_ATOMS: atom_id res chain seq x y z
N MET A 1 -6.49 49.58 60.51
CA MET A 1 -5.46 50.61 60.81
C MET A 1 -4.09 49.95 60.74
N LEU A 2 -3.07 50.65 60.21
CA LEU A 2 -1.61 50.34 60.20
C LEU A 2 -1.19 48.86 59.93
N SER A 3 -0.44 48.48 58.89
CA SER A 3 0.62 49.13 58.08
C SER A 3 1.90 49.49 58.84
N VAL A 4 2.93 48.65 58.69
CA VAL A 4 4.36 48.97 58.82
C VAL A 4 5.10 48.25 57.67
N ARG A 5 6.16 48.85 57.12
CA ARG A 5 6.97 48.37 55.98
C ARG A 5 8.40 48.01 56.42
N HIS A 6 9.21 47.50 55.47
CA HIS A 6 10.60 47.87 55.08
C HIS A 6 11.23 46.62 54.39
N GLU A 7 11.57 46.59 53.09
CA GLU A 7 12.52 47.40 52.28
C GLU A 7 14.01 47.02 52.47
N ALA A 8 14.60 46.30 51.50
CA ALA A 8 15.96 46.44 50.94
C ALA A 8 16.35 45.24 50.02
N LEU A 9 17.39 45.33 49.16
CA LEU A 9 17.49 46.05 47.86
C LEU A 9 18.83 45.71 47.16
N LEU A 10 18.84 45.65 45.80
CA LEU A 10 20.04 45.74 44.90
C LEU A 10 21.11 44.60 45.01
N ALA A 11 22.06 44.35 44.09
CA ALA A 11 22.27 44.63 42.63
C ALA A 11 23.26 43.54 42.08
N LEU A 12 23.43 43.12 40.81
CA LEU A 12 23.28 43.62 39.41
C LEU A 12 24.65 43.95 38.71
N LEU A 13 24.83 43.50 37.44
CA LEU A 13 25.86 43.90 36.42
C LEU A 13 27.31 43.28 36.56
N LEU A 14 28.20 43.11 35.53
CA LEU A 14 28.13 43.00 34.03
C LEU A 14 29.52 42.59 33.41
N VAL A 15 29.59 42.44 32.07
CA VAL A 15 30.79 42.39 31.16
C VAL A 15 31.62 41.08 31.21
N GLY A 16 32.22 40.50 30.14
CA GLY A 16 32.34 40.70 28.67
C GLY A 16 33.50 39.76 28.18
N ALA A 17 33.95 39.57 26.94
CA ALA A 17 33.65 39.89 25.53
C ALA A 17 34.85 39.30 24.69
N CYS A 18 34.76 39.21 23.34
CA CYS A 18 35.87 38.87 22.39
C CYS A 18 36.46 37.42 22.43
N ALA A 19 37.07 36.84 21.38
CA ALA A 19 37.09 37.08 19.91
C ALA A 19 37.58 35.80 19.14
N LYS A 20 37.48 35.77 17.79
CA LYS A 20 38.05 34.71 16.90
C LYS A 20 39.38 35.14 16.24
N PRO A 21 40.19 34.18 15.73
CA PRO A 21 40.57 34.23 14.31
C PRO A 21 40.44 32.86 13.56
N ARG A 22 41.10 32.69 12.40
CA ARG A 22 40.83 31.68 11.35
C ARG A 22 42.07 31.44 10.45
N GLU A 23 42.52 30.19 10.26
CA GLU A 23 43.40 29.66 9.17
C GLU A 23 43.67 28.15 9.41
N GLU A 24 44.33 27.34 8.56
CA GLU A 24 44.16 27.00 7.12
C GLU A 24 44.99 25.69 6.82
N ARG A 25 44.77 24.99 5.69
CA ARG A 25 45.50 23.80 5.16
C ARG A 25 45.31 22.48 5.97
N ALA A 26 45.40 21.26 5.39
CA ALA A 26 45.45 20.80 3.98
C ALA A 26 44.87 19.37 3.82
N HIS A 27 44.67 18.91 2.58
CA HIS A 27 44.40 17.52 2.15
C HIS A 27 45.69 16.88 1.59
N PRO A 28 45.70 15.63 1.06
CA PRO A 28 45.00 14.38 1.41
C PRO A 28 46.04 13.39 2.03
N PRO A 29 46.02 12.04 1.92
CA PRO A 29 44.97 11.05 1.59
C PRO A 29 44.73 10.09 2.80
N ASP A 30 44.34 8.80 2.77
CA ASP A 30 44.08 7.82 1.69
C ASP A 30 43.10 6.69 2.15
N ALA A 31 42.85 5.71 1.28
CA ALA A 31 42.06 4.49 1.48
C ALA A 31 42.98 3.23 1.56
N PRO A 32 42.48 2.01 1.91
CA PRO A 32 41.09 1.59 2.08
C PRO A 32 40.78 0.74 3.34
N VAL A 33 39.49 0.40 3.53
CA VAL A 33 38.97 -0.97 3.79
C VAL A 33 37.47 -0.86 4.06
N SER A 34 36.65 -1.56 3.27
CA SER A 34 35.26 -1.87 3.62
C SER A 34 35.21 -3.17 4.43
N PRO A 35 34.26 -3.32 5.35
CA PRO A 35 33.13 -4.15 4.97
C PRO A 35 31.75 -3.64 5.40
N SER A 36 30.81 -3.75 4.45
CA SER A 36 29.45 -4.25 4.65
C SER A 36 28.71 -3.89 5.95
N LYS A 37 27.90 -2.83 5.90
CA LYS A 37 26.56 -2.87 6.49
C LYS A 37 25.51 -2.53 5.44
N ALA A 38 24.74 -3.54 5.04
CA ALA A 38 23.56 -3.34 4.22
C ALA A 38 22.52 -2.56 5.03
N VAL A 39 22.36 -1.26 4.74
CA VAL A 39 21.18 -0.51 5.16
C VAL A 39 20.02 -1.06 4.35
N ALA A 40 19.32 -2.03 4.93
CA ALA A 40 18.12 -2.59 4.32
C ALA A 40 17.10 -1.45 4.12
N LEU A 41 16.83 -1.12 2.86
CA LEU A 41 15.83 -0.13 2.47
C LEU A 41 14.42 -0.69 2.72
N LYS A 42 14.06 -0.78 4.01
CA LYS A 42 12.67 -0.69 4.44
C LYS A 42 12.20 0.72 4.08
N ALA A 43 11.76 0.90 2.84
CA ALA A 43 10.85 1.99 2.52
C ALA A 43 9.66 1.85 3.48
N PRO A 44 9.35 2.85 4.32
CA PRO A 44 8.16 2.79 5.13
C PRO A 44 6.95 2.73 4.20
N GLU A 45 6.01 1.81 4.46
CA GLU A 45 4.67 1.95 3.91
C GLU A 45 4.16 3.33 4.32
N ARG A 46 3.97 4.21 3.33
CA ARG A 46 3.45 5.54 3.58
C ARG A 46 2.01 5.38 4.09
N PRO A 47 1.59 6.12 5.14
CA PRO A 47 0.20 6.15 5.54
C PRO A 47 -0.68 6.40 4.32
N GLN A 48 -1.64 5.51 4.07
CA GLN A 48 -2.56 5.69 2.96
C GLN A 48 -3.35 6.99 3.17
N PRO A 49 -3.56 7.82 2.14
CA PRO A 49 -4.40 8.98 2.26
C PRO A 49 -5.85 8.55 2.58
N PRO A 50 -6.62 9.37 3.32
CA PRO A 50 -8.04 9.14 3.58
C PRO A 50 -8.81 8.91 2.27
N GLY A 51 -9.79 8.03 2.34
CA GLY A 51 -10.08 7.08 1.28
C GLY A 51 -11.34 7.37 0.47
N ALA A 52 -11.27 7.11 -0.85
CA ALA A 52 -12.43 7.10 -1.72
C ALA A 52 -13.27 5.80 -1.60
N VAL A 53 -12.73 4.77 -0.93
CA VAL A 53 -13.48 3.61 -0.45
C VAL A 53 -13.75 3.77 1.03
N VAL A 54 -15.03 3.66 1.41
CA VAL A 54 -15.46 3.64 2.82
C VAL A 54 -15.94 2.24 3.16
N VAL A 55 -15.33 1.62 4.16
CA VAL A 55 -15.76 0.36 4.78
C VAL A 55 -16.52 0.67 6.06
N ARG A 56 -17.72 0.12 6.22
CA ARG A 56 -18.55 0.25 7.44
C ARG A 56 -18.75 -1.11 8.08
N THR A 57 -18.34 -1.24 9.34
CA THR A 57 -18.63 -2.39 10.22
C THR A 57 -19.20 -1.86 11.54
N ASP A 58 -19.74 -2.73 12.40
CA ASP A 58 -20.27 -2.30 13.71
C ASP A 58 -19.15 -1.79 14.64
N ALA A 59 -17.91 -2.22 14.41
CA ALA A 59 -16.71 -1.72 15.08
C ALA A 59 -16.27 -0.31 14.62
N GLY A 60 -16.86 0.23 13.55
CA GLY A 60 -16.63 1.58 13.07
C GLY A 60 -16.41 1.70 11.55
N THR A 61 -15.81 2.82 11.15
CA THR A 61 -15.51 3.13 9.74
C THR A 61 -14.02 3.06 9.47
N PHE A 62 -13.64 2.44 8.35
CA PHE A 62 -12.28 2.32 7.84
C PHE A 62 -12.24 2.87 6.40
N GLU A 63 -11.10 3.42 5.98
CA GLU A 63 -10.95 4.06 4.67
C GLU A 63 -9.81 3.46 3.86
N ALA A 64 -9.97 3.40 2.54
CA ALA A 64 -8.93 3.00 1.59
C ALA A 64 -9.01 3.83 0.30
N PRO A 65 -7.90 4.04 -0.44
CA PRO A 65 -7.92 4.84 -1.67
C PRO A 65 -8.66 4.14 -2.83
N SER A 66 -8.63 2.81 -2.90
CA SER A 66 -9.34 2.01 -3.91
C SER A 66 -9.43 0.54 -3.46
N VAL A 67 -10.39 -0.20 -4.05
CA VAL A 67 -10.35 -1.66 -4.11
C VAL A 67 -9.41 -2.04 -5.25
N ARG A 68 -8.48 -2.97 -5.05
CA ARG A 68 -7.57 -3.45 -6.10
C ARG A 68 -8.12 -4.72 -6.75
N LEU A 69 -8.07 -4.79 -8.07
CA LEU A 69 -8.03 -6.05 -8.81
C LEU A 69 -6.58 -6.27 -9.28
N MET A 70 -5.91 -7.22 -8.63
CA MET A 70 -4.56 -7.65 -8.96
C MET A 70 -4.63 -8.75 -10.02
N ALA A 71 -3.91 -8.59 -11.13
CA ALA A 71 -3.91 -9.48 -12.27
C ALA A 71 -2.50 -9.99 -12.58
N THR A 72 -2.23 -11.24 -12.25
CA THR A 72 -0.92 -11.88 -12.42
C THR A 72 -0.92 -12.72 -13.70
N PHE A 73 -0.21 -12.24 -14.70
CA PHE A 73 0.00 -12.92 -15.98
C PHE A 73 1.24 -13.81 -15.91
N THR A 74 1.11 -15.05 -16.41
CA THR A 74 2.22 -15.97 -16.68
C THR A 74 2.58 -15.96 -18.16
N GLU A 75 3.69 -16.61 -18.51
CA GLU A 75 4.09 -16.81 -19.92
C GLU A 75 3.13 -17.79 -20.64
N GLY A 76 3.04 -17.66 -21.97
CA GLY A 76 2.10 -18.42 -22.80
C GLY A 76 0.76 -17.70 -23.00
N GLU A 77 -0.33 -18.47 -23.15
CA GLU A 77 -1.69 -17.95 -23.46
C GLU A 77 -2.72 -18.18 -22.33
N ALA A 78 -2.27 -18.61 -21.16
CA ALA A 78 -3.13 -18.76 -20.00
C ALA A 78 -3.81 -17.42 -19.60
N PRO A 79 -5.08 -17.43 -19.19
CA PRO A 79 -5.69 -16.28 -18.53
C PRO A 79 -4.90 -15.86 -17.28
N PRO A 80 -4.87 -14.57 -16.92
CA PRO A 80 -4.24 -14.14 -15.67
C PRO A 80 -4.95 -14.75 -14.46
N ALA A 81 -4.18 -15.05 -13.41
CA ALA A 81 -4.74 -15.22 -12.08
C ALA A 81 -5.26 -13.86 -11.59
N LEU A 82 -6.47 -13.82 -11.04
CA LEU A 82 -7.14 -12.60 -10.61
C LEU A 82 -7.46 -12.66 -9.12
N GLU A 83 -7.16 -11.58 -8.40
CA GLU A 83 -7.42 -11.44 -6.97
C GLU A 83 -7.98 -10.04 -6.66
N VAL A 84 -9.09 -9.99 -5.93
CA VAL A 84 -9.66 -8.75 -5.40
C VAL A 84 -9.13 -8.54 -3.99
N ALA A 85 -8.47 -7.40 -3.77
CA ALA A 85 -7.84 -7.04 -2.51
C ALA A 85 -8.33 -5.66 -2.03
N LEU A 86 -8.79 -5.61 -0.79
CA LEU A 86 -9.09 -4.37 -0.07
C LEU A 86 -8.38 -4.42 1.28
N SER A 87 -7.66 -3.35 1.62
CA SER A 87 -7.15 -3.12 2.96
C SER A 87 -7.42 -1.65 3.28
N ALA A 88 -8.06 -1.40 4.42
CA ALA A 88 -8.59 -0.13 4.85
C ALA A 88 -8.17 0.15 6.30
N GLN A 89 -7.92 1.41 6.64
CA GLN A 89 -7.47 1.81 7.97
C GLN A 89 -8.45 2.78 8.63
N ALA A 90 -8.66 2.63 9.93
CA ALA A 90 -9.44 3.55 10.76
C ALA A 90 -8.52 4.49 11.55
N GLN A 91 -9.08 5.62 11.99
CA GLN A 91 -8.41 6.48 12.98
C GLN A 91 -8.08 5.65 14.24
N GLY A 92 -6.86 5.80 14.75
CA GLY A 92 -6.32 4.94 15.82
C GLY A 92 -5.59 3.67 15.32
N GLY A 93 -5.42 3.50 14.00
CA GLY A 93 -4.49 2.54 13.42
C GLY A 93 -5.02 1.12 13.22
N ARG A 94 -6.24 0.81 13.68
CA ARG A 94 -6.94 -0.46 13.35
C ARG A 94 -7.06 -0.61 11.83
N GLN A 95 -6.84 -1.82 11.32
CA GLN A 95 -6.99 -2.15 9.91
C GLN A 95 -8.09 -3.21 9.73
N TRP A 96 -8.80 -3.13 8.60
CA TRP A 96 -9.76 -4.13 8.13
C TRP A 96 -9.42 -4.49 6.69
N ALA A 97 -9.47 -5.76 6.32
CA ALA A 97 -9.10 -6.22 4.99
C ALA A 97 -9.96 -7.39 4.48
N VAL A 98 -10.04 -7.50 3.15
CA VAL A 98 -10.60 -8.64 2.42
C VAL A 98 -9.64 -9.03 1.30
N LEU A 99 -9.49 -10.35 1.10
CA LEU A 99 -8.73 -10.92 -0.01
C LEU A 99 -9.52 -12.06 -0.65
N ALA A 100 -9.70 -12.04 -1.96
CA ALA A 100 -10.53 -13.00 -2.68
C ALA A 100 -9.99 -13.29 -4.10
N PRO A 101 -9.42 -14.48 -4.35
CA PRO A 101 -9.19 -14.98 -5.70
C PRO A 101 -10.53 -15.12 -6.45
N VAL A 102 -10.60 -14.58 -7.66
CA VAL A 102 -11.81 -14.58 -8.50
C VAL A 102 -11.57 -15.32 -9.81
N GLU A 103 -12.64 -15.79 -10.44
CA GLU A 103 -12.54 -16.47 -11.75
C GLU A 103 -11.91 -15.56 -12.82
N PRO A 104 -11.14 -16.10 -13.78
CA PRO A 104 -10.70 -15.36 -14.96
C PRO A 104 -11.84 -14.74 -15.79
N ALA A 105 -13.09 -15.17 -15.58
CA ALA A 105 -14.29 -14.59 -16.17
C ALA A 105 -14.81 -13.32 -15.45
N PHE A 106 -14.35 -13.03 -14.23
CA PHE A 106 -14.77 -11.87 -13.42
C PHE A 106 -14.75 -10.51 -14.16
N PRO A 107 -13.77 -10.20 -15.03
CA PRO A 107 -13.78 -8.96 -15.82
C PRO A 107 -14.98 -8.84 -16.77
N LYS A 108 -15.66 -9.94 -17.10
CA LYS A 108 -16.88 -9.97 -17.92
C LYS A 108 -18.15 -10.09 -17.08
N THR A 109 -18.15 -10.94 -16.05
CA THR A 109 -19.34 -11.14 -15.19
C THR A 109 -19.62 -9.97 -14.27
N LYS A 110 -18.57 -9.21 -13.89
CA LYS A 110 -18.60 -8.12 -12.89
C LYS A 110 -19.11 -8.52 -11.50
N HIS A 111 -19.29 -9.80 -11.26
CA HIS A 111 -19.88 -10.35 -10.06
C HIS A 111 -19.06 -11.56 -9.59
N ALA A 112 -18.84 -11.65 -8.29
CA ALA A 112 -18.24 -12.81 -7.64
C ALA A 112 -18.86 -13.03 -6.25
N THR A 113 -18.96 -14.29 -5.85
CA THR A 113 -19.25 -14.68 -4.46
C THR A 113 -18.18 -15.65 -3.97
N ALA A 114 -17.88 -15.57 -2.68
CA ALA A 114 -16.92 -16.45 -2.04
C ALA A 114 -17.35 -16.79 -0.61
N ARG A 115 -16.92 -17.94 -0.10
CA ARG A 115 -17.06 -18.29 1.32
C ARG A 115 -15.85 -17.79 2.09
N LEU A 116 -16.09 -17.19 3.26
CA LEU A 116 -14.99 -16.79 4.14
C LEU A 116 -14.31 -18.04 4.73
N THR A 117 -12.99 -17.99 4.92
CA THR A 117 -12.22 -19.09 5.49
C THR A 117 -10.91 -18.63 6.12
N ARG A 118 -10.34 -19.50 6.97
CA ARG A 118 -8.95 -19.45 7.45
C ARG A 118 -8.00 -20.39 6.68
N MET A 119 -8.52 -21.15 5.72
CA MET A 119 -7.74 -22.06 4.86
C MET A 119 -7.02 -21.29 3.73
N PRO A 120 -6.01 -21.88 3.05
CA PRO A 120 -5.39 -21.30 1.86
C PRO A 120 -6.44 -20.90 0.81
N LEU A 121 -6.31 -19.67 0.28
CA LEU A 121 -7.28 -19.10 -0.63
C LEU A 121 -7.19 -19.72 -2.04
N GLN A 122 -8.35 -19.85 -2.67
CA GLN A 122 -8.56 -20.29 -4.04
C GLN A 122 -9.89 -19.70 -4.52
N VAL A 123 -10.18 -19.81 -5.83
CA VAL A 123 -11.43 -19.26 -6.40
C VAL A 123 -12.66 -19.80 -5.65
N GLY A 124 -13.55 -18.88 -5.25
CA GLY A 124 -14.74 -19.19 -4.44
C GLY A 124 -14.51 -19.23 -2.92
N LEU A 125 -13.25 -19.06 -2.47
CA LEU A 125 -12.90 -18.78 -1.07
C LEU A 125 -12.31 -17.37 -0.92
N ALA A 126 -12.50 -16.77 0.24
CA ALA A 126 -11.96 -15.45 0.58
C ALA A 126 -11.54 -15.41 2.06
N SER A 127 -10.71 -14.44 2.44
CA SER A 127 -10.50 -14.06 3.83
C SER A 127 -11.12 -12.69 4.11
N ALA A 128 -11.54 -12.50 5.36
CA ALA A 128 -11.79 -11.18 5.95
C ALA A 128 -10.97 -11.09 7.25
N GLU A 129 -10.23 -10.00 7.41
CA GLU A 129 -9.29 -9.78 8.51
C GLU A 129 -9.59 -8.46 9.24
N LEU A 130 -9.54 -8.48 10.57
CA LEU A 130 -9.51 -7.30 11.43
C LEU A 130 -8.23 -7.33 12.25
N ARG A 131 -7.50 -6.22 12.26
CA ARG A 131 -6.21 -6.08 12.96
C ARG A 131 -6.24 -4.87 13.89
N GLY A 132 -6.08 -5.13 15.18
CA GLY A 132 -5.88 -4.07 16.17
C GLY A 132 -4.51 -3.37 16.01
N PRO A 133 -4.30 -2.19 16.62
CA PRO A 133 -3.00 -1.51 16.58
C PRO A 133 -1.87 -2.30 17.27
N SER A 134 -2.23 -3.29 18.09
CA SER A 134 -1.32 -4.26 18.70
C SER A 134 -2.04 -5.60 18.90
N GLY A 135 -1.42 -6.70 18.47
CA GLY A 135 -1.96 -8.06 18.62
C GLY A 135 -1.87 -8.87 17.31
N PRO A 136 -2.26 -10.16 17.34
CA PRO A 136 -2.48 -10.94 16.13
C PRO A 136 -3.72 -10.43 15.37
N PRO A 137 -3.84 -10.71 14.06
CA PRO A 137 -5.07 -10.47 13.33
C PRO A 137 -6.19 -11.46 13.71
N THR A 138 -7.43 -10.98 13.74
CA THR A 138 -8.64 -11.80 13.79
C THR A 138 -9.11 -12.09 12.36
N LEU A 139 -9.28 -13.35 12.01
CA LEU A 139 -9.78 -13.80 10.70
C LEU A 139 -11.18 -14.39 10.84
N ALA A 140 -12.08 -14.13 9.90
CA ALA A 140 -13.38 -14.79 9.86
C ALA A 140 -13.22 -16.32 9.74
N ASP A 141 -13.88 -17.09 10.62
CA ASP A 141 -13.94 -18.56 10.52
C ASP A 141 -14.78 -19.00 9.32
N GLU A 142 -15.96 -18.39 9.18
CA GLU A 142 -16.95 -18.68 8.14
C GLU A 142 -17.76 -17.42 7.78
N GLY A 143 -18.57 -17.53 6.72
CA GLY A 143 -19.43 -16.45 6.22
C GLY A 143 -19.41 -16.35 4.70
N THR A 144 -19.85 -15.22 4.16
CA THR A 144 -19.85 -14.94 2.72
C THR A 144 -19.26 -13.58 2.41
N LEU A 145 -18.56 -13.50 1.29
CA LEU A 145 -18.22 -12.27 0.57
C LEU A 145 -19.05 -12.23 -0.71
N GLU A 146 -19.64 -11.08 -0.99
CA GLU A 146 -20.31 -10.73 -2.24
C GLU A 146 -19.61 -9.52 -2.86
N LEU A 147 -19.30 -9.57 -4.15
CA LEU A 147 -18.63 -8.50 -4.91
C LEU A 147 -19.43 -8.19 -6.19
N ASN A 148 -19.67 -6.91 -6.43
CA ASN A 148 -20.31 -6.39 -7.63
C ASN A 148 -19.51 -5.19 -8.16
N VAL A 149 -19.37 -5.05 -9.49
CA VAL A 149 -18.60 -3.97 -10.12
C VAL A 149 -19.40 -3.25 -11.20
N THR A 150 -19.63 -1.95 -11.02
CA THR A 150 -20.38 -1.12 -11.97
C THR A 150 -19.43 -0.11 -12.61
N GLY A 151 -19.02 -0.38 -13.86
CA GLY A 151 -18.00 0.41 -14.57
C GLY A 151 -16.66 0.39 -13.84
N ARG A 152 -16.40 1.44 -13.06
CA ARG A 152 -15.18 1.67 -12.26
C ARG A 152 -15.39 1.68 -10.75
N GLU A 153 -16.58 1.35 -10.28
CA GLU A 153 -16.92 1.30 -8.85
C GLU A 153 -17.14 -0.15 -8.40
N VAL A 154 -16.60 -0.52 -7.25
CA VAL A 154 -16.89 -1.78 -6.56
C VAL A 154 -17.88 -1.51 -5.44
N HIS A 155 -18.89 -2.37 -5.32
CA HIS A 155 -19.66 -2.56 -4.09
C HIS A 155 -19.43 -3.98 -3.57
N GLY A 156 -19.11 -4.10 -2.29
CA GLY A 156 -18.87 -5.38 -1.63
C GLY A 156 -19.58 -5.51 -0.29
N THR A 157 -19.94 -6.73 0.08
CA THR A 157 -20.57 -7.05 1.37
C THR A 157 -19.97 -8.32 1.96
N VAL A 158 -19.53 -8.22 3.21
CA VAL A 158 -19.04 -9.34 4.03
C VAL A 158 -20.09 -9.64 5.09
N ARG A 159 -20.57 -10.88 5.15
CA ARG A 159 -21.57 -11.34 6.12
C ARG A 159 -21.01 -12.52 6.90
N THR A 160 -20.82 -12.38 8.21
CA THR A 160 -20.30 -13.41 9.11
C THR A 160 -20.98 -13.32 10.48
N GLN A 161 -20.66 -14.22 11.41
CA GLN A 161 -21.17 -14.17 12.78
C GLN A 161 -20.43 -13.13 13.66
N ASP A 162 -19.24 -12.70 13.22
CA ASP A 162 -18.46 -11.64 13.85
C ASP A 162 -18.94 -10.25 13.37
N ALA A 163 -19.41 -9.41 14.29
CA ALA A 163 -19.94 -8.08 13.99
C ALA A 163 -18.86 -7.06 13.61
N ASP A 164 -17.63 -7.23 14.12
CA ASP A 164 -16.53 -6.32 13.83
C ASP A 164 -15.95 -6.57 12.43
N LEU A 165 -16.06 -7.81 11.94
CA LEU A 165 -15.69 -8.25 10.59
C LEU A 165 -16.80 -8.10 9.54
N THR A 166 -18.07 -8.15 9.95
CA THR A 166 -19.23 -7.95 9.05
C THR A 166 -19.22 -6.53 8.50
N ALA A 167 -19.29 -6.40 7.16
CA ALA A 167 -18.93 -5.15 6.50
C ALA A 167 -19.74 -4.86 5.23
N THR A 168 -19.92 -3.58 4.94
CA THR A 168 -20.22 -3.08 3.57
C THR A 168 -19.10 -2.15 3.13
N PHE A 169 -18.74 -2.20 1.85
CA PHE A 169 -17.77 -1.26 1.27
C PHE A 169 -18.15 -0.84 -0.15
N GLN A 170 -17.85 0.41 -0.48
CA GLN A 170 -18.12 1.00 -1.79
C GLN A 170 -17.01 2.00 -2.14
N GLY A 171 -16.56 2.00 -3.40
CA GLY A 171 -15.63 3.00 -3.93
C GLY A 171 -14.89 2.54 -5.18
N PRO A 172 -13.86 3.28 -5.64
CA PRO A 172 -13.24 3.06 -6.95
C PRO A 172 -12.44 1.76 -7.03
N LEU A 173 -12.49 1.13 -8.21
CA LEU A 173 -11.66 0.00 -8.62
C LEU A 173 -10.35 0.51 -9.24
N SER A 174 -9.22 0.10 -8.68
CA SER A 174 -7.92 0.13 -9.36
C SER A 174 -7.60 -1.26 -9.93
N VAL A 175 -6.87 -1.30 -11.05
CA VAL A 175 -6.46 -2.55 -11.71
C VAL A 175 -4.95 -2.55 -11.84
N GLU A 176 -4.30 -3.54 -11.24
CA GLU A 176 -2.85 -3.67 -11.17
C GLU A 176 -2.42 -4.94 -11.92
N CYS A 177 -1.39 -4.83 -12.77
CA CYS A 177 -0.96 -5.91 -13.66
C CYS A 177 0.48 -6.34 -13.33
N MET A 178 0.67 -7.59 -12.89
CA MET A 178 1.99 -8.22 -12.80
C MET A 178 2.21 -9.03 -14.08
N VAL A 179 3.30 -8.77 -14.81
CA VAL A 179 3.57 -9.39 -16.13
C VAL A 179 4.97 -10.01 -16.19
N PRO A 180 5.20 -11.05 -17.02
CA PRO A 180 6.54 -11.60 -17.24
C PRO A 180 7.51 -10.56 -17.79
N ALA A 181 8.74 -10.53 -17.27
CA ALA A 181 9.74 -9.53 -17.65
C ALA A 181 10.09 -9.59 -19.16
N ALA A 182 9.98 -10.77 -19.79
CA ALA A 182 10.16 -10.94 -21.24
C ALA A 182 9.17 -10.10 -22.08
N TRP A 183 7.95 -9.86 -21.59
CA TRP A 183 6.96 -9.05 -22.32
C TRP A 183 7.30 -7.55 -22.31
N LEU A 184 8.14 -7.09 -21.37
CA LEU A 184 8.61 -5.71 -21.28
C LEU A 184 9.84 -5.45 -22.18
N GLN A 185 10.41 -6.50 -22.78
CA GLN A 185 11.59 -6.44 -23.66
C GLN A 185 11.23 -6.60 -25.15
N GLY A 186 9.93 -6.64 -25.47
CA GLY A 186 9.42 -6.71 -26.84
C GLY A 186 9.52 -5.39 -27.61
N THR A 187 9.43 -5.49 -28.93
CA THR A 187 9.64 -4.38 -29.90
C THR A 187 8.54 -3.32 -29.97
N ASP A 188 7.53 -3.37 -29.09
CA ASP A 188 6.44 -2.37 -29.02
C ASP A 188 6.88 -1.04 -28.33
N THR A 189 8.16 -0.93 -27.97
CA THR A 189 8.77 0.22 -27.27
C THR A 189 9.08 1.40 -28.20
N HIS A 190 8.05 1.98 -28.84
CA HIS A 190 8.22 3.04 -29.86
C HIS A 190 7.38 4.32 -29.70
N ALA A 191 7.35 4.90 -28.50
CA ALA A 191 7.22 6.35 -28.23
C ALA A 191 7.44 6.61 -26.72
N SER A 192 8.24 7.56 -26.24
CA SER A 192 9.22 8.49 -26.87
C SER A 192 10.33 8.80 -25.84
N PRO A 193 11.52 9.34 -26.20
CA PRO A 193 12.67 9.39 -25.27
C PRO A 193 12.58 10.55 -24.26
N GLY A 194 13.07 10.37 -23.03
CA GLY A 194 13.07 11.49 -22.07
C GLY A 194 13.64 11.36 -20.65
N ALA A 195 14.06 10.19 -20.14
CA ALA A 195 14.68 10.09 -18.81
C ALA A 195 15.69 8.93 -18.68
N PRO A 196 16.82 9.09 -17.95
CA PRO A 196 17.74 8.01 -17.67
C PRO A 196 17.18 7.09 -16.58
N VAL A 197 16.78 5.87 -16.96
CA VAL A 197 16.30 4.84 -16.03
C VAL A 197 17.47 4.35 -15.14
N PRO A 198 17.35 4.37 -13.81
CA PRO A 198 18.33 3.75 -12.92
C PRO A 198 18.28 2.22 -13.08
N VAL A 199 19.22 1.65 -13.83
CA VAL A 199 19.39 0.19 -13.94
C VAL A 199 19.93 -0.33 -12.60
N ALA A 200 19.06 -0.93 -11.79
CA ALA A 200 19.49 -1.67 -10.62
C ALA A 200 20.35 -2.89 -11.04
N PRO A 201 21.47 -3.18 -10.36
CA PRO A 201 22.35 -4.27 -10.75
C PRO A 201 21.67 -5.63 -10.57
N SER A 202 21.73 -6.46 -11.62
CA SER A 202 21.05 -7.75 -11.69
C SER A 202 21.56 -8.74 -10.63
N SER A 203 20.69 -9.16 -9.70
CA SER A 203 20.95 -10.26 -8.78
C SER A 203 19.71 -11.15 -8.61
N ALA A 204 19.88 -12.43 -8.95
CA ALA A 204 19.03 -13.60 -8.70
C ALA A 204 17.51 -13.43 -8.41
N GLN A 205 16.70 -14.02 -9.31
CA GLN A 205 15.29 -14.43 -9.13
C GLN A 205 14.25 -13.30 -9.03
N GLY A 206 13.26 -13.34 -9.93
CA GLY A 206 12.22 -12.29 -10.09
C GLY A 206 11.25 -12.20 -8.91
N THR A 207 10.57 -11.08 -8.70
CA THR A 207 9.71 -10.46 -9.73
C THR A 207 9.75 -8.93 -9.67
N THR A 208 9.92 -8.27 -10.83
CA THR A 208 9.85 -6.81 -10.93
C THR A 208 8.39 -6.34 -10.87
N VAL A 209 7.97 -5.79 -9.74
CA VAL A 209 6.72 -5.02 -9.66
C VAL A 209 6.94 -3.69 -10.36
N VAL A 210 6.13 -3.41 -11.39
CA VAL A 210 6.15 -2.15 -12.15
C VAL A 210 4.89 -1.35 -11.79
N PRO A 211 5.00 -0.22 -11.06
CA PRO A 211 3.89 0.69 -10.81
C PRO A 211 3.29 1.27 -12.10
N ASP A 212 2.06 1.79 -12.03
CA ASP A 212 1.25 2.12 -13.21
C ASP A 212 1.80 3.29 -14.04
N GLU A 213 2.43 2.98 -15.17
CA GLU A 213 2.31 3.79 -16.39
C GLU A 213 1.28 3.18 -17.34
N ALA A 214 0.60 4.03 -18.11
CA ALA A 214 -0.70 3.73 -18.71
C ALA A 214 -0.70 2.61 -19.78
N GLY A 215 -0.83 1.36 -19.33
CA GLY A 215 -1.07 0.18 -20.18
C GLY A 215 0.20 -0.48 -20.69
N THR A 216 1.06 -0.90 -19.74
CA THR A 216 2.37 -1.55 -19.90
C THR A 216 2.44 -2.76 -20.84
N THR A 217 1.31 -3.44 -21.10
CA THR A 217 1.20 -4.47 -22.14
C THR A 217 -0.18 -4.43 -22.80
N ALA A 218 -0.29 -4.91 -24.04
CA ALA A 218 -1.57 -5.02 -24.74
C ALA A 218 -2.61 -5.85 -23.95
N ARG A 219 -2.18 -6.97 -23.33
CA ARG A 219 -3.06 -7.83 -22.51
C ARG A 219 -3.58 -7.10 -21.26
N CYS A 220 -2.71 -6.36 -20.55
CA CYS A 220 -3.13 -5.52 -19.43
C CYS A 220 -4.08 -4.39 -19.87
N ARG A 221 -3.85 -3.78 -21.04
CA ARG A 221 -4.71 -2.72 -21.61
C ARG A 221 -6.13 -3.23 -21.90
N VAL A 222 -6.25 -4.38 -22.59
CA VAL A 222 -7.53 -5.05 -22.87
C VAL A 222 -8.27 -5.43 -21.57
N LEU A 223 -7.54 -5.86 -20.53
CA LEU A 223 -8.12 -6.12 -19.21
C LEU A 223 -8.65 -4.83 -18.55
N LYS A 224 -7.84 -3.75 -18.49
CA LYS A 224 -8.27 -2.44 -17.95
C LYS A 224 -9.44 -1.85 -18.76
N GLU A 225 -9.56 -2.19 -20.03
CA GLU A 225 -10.66 -1.78 -20.91
C GLU A 225 -11.99 -2.49 -20.66
N GLN A 226 -12.00 -3.66 -19.99
CA GLN A 226 -13.26 -4.24 -19.51
C GLN A 226 -13.91 -3.35 -18.42
N PHE A 227 -13.15 -2.47 -17.75
CA PHE A 227 -13.58 -1.62 -16.63
C PHE A 227 -13.46 -0.12 -16.99
N ARG A 228 -13.97 0.26 -18.17
CA ARG A 228 -14.19 1.65 -18.55
C ARG A 228 -15.67 2.00 -18.51
#